data_AF-A0A3C0YX84-F1
#
_entry.id   AF-A0A3C0YX84-F1
#
_cell.length_a   1.000
_cell.length_b   1.000
_cell.length_c   1.000
_cell.angle_alpha   90.00
_cell.angle_beta   90.00
_cell.angle_gamma   90.00
#
_symmetry.space_group_name_H-M   'P 1'
#
loop_
_entity.id
_entity.type
_entity.pdbx_description
1 polymer ?
#
loop_
_entity_poly.entity_id
_entity_poly.type
_entity_poly.pdbx_seq_one_letter_code
_entity_poly.pdbx_strand_id
1 'polypeptide(L)'
;MRELTIDDAILEAFQEEMRRDNRVFHLAGSVGNLNSLTDEFGEARVRVCPISEEAYVGASIGAAGSGFRPIVSPGMMTFAFTAMDMIVNQMSKIHYMFGG
;
A
#
# COMPACT_ATOMS: atom_id res chain seq x y z
N MET A 1 28.79 -7.99 -1.25
CA MET A 1 27.51 -7.26 -1.28
C MET A 1 26.69 -7.87 -2.42
N ARG A 2 25.42 -8.19 -2.22
CA ARG A 2 24.58 -8.76 -3.29
C ARG A 2 24.14 -7.63 -4.23
N GLU A 3 24.19 -7.87 -5.54
CA GLU A 3 23.65 -6.93 -6.54
C GLU A 3 22.19 -7.29 -6.85
N LEU A 4 21.32 -6.28 -6.84
CA LEU A 4 19.88 -6.40 -7.07
C LEU A 4 19.42 -5.26 -7.98
N THR A 5 18.38 -5.50 -8.78
CA THR A 5 17.65 -4.40 -9.41
C THR A 5 16.81 -3.66 -8.38
N ILE A 6 16.34 -2.45 -8.71
CA ILE A 6 15.43 -1.69 -7.84
C ILE A 6 14.14 -2.48 -7.61
N ASP A 7 13.60 -3.12 -8.64
CA ASP A 7 12.36 -3.88 -8.55
C ASP A 7 12.51 -5.11 -7.64
N ASP A 8 13.65 -5.80 -7.73
CA ASP A 8 13.95 -6.94 -6.85
C ASP A 8 14.10 -6.49 -5.39
N ALA A 9 14.78 -5.36 -5.17
CA ALA A 9 14.97 -4.82 -3.83
C ALA A 9 13.63 -4.36 -3.20
N ILE A 10 12.74 -3.75 -3.97
CA ILE A 10 11.40 -3.39 -3.52
C ILE A 10 10.59 -4.65 -3.22
N LEU A 11 10.57 -5.64 -4.13
CA LEU A 11 9.85 -6.90 -3.93
C LEU A 11 10.32 -7.61 -2.65
N GLU A 12 11.62 -7.69 -2.43
CA GLU A 12 12.19 -8.28 -1.23
C GLU A 12 11.74 -7.55 0.04
N ALA A 13 11.77 -6.21 0.05
CA ALA A 13 11.28 -5.42 1.18
C ALA A 13 9.79 -5.65 1.48
N PHE A 14 8.96 -5.78 0.44
CA PHE A 14 7.56 -6.16 0.61
C PHE A 14 7.44 -7.55 1.25
N GLN A 15 8.15 -8.54 0.73
CA GLN A 15 8.09 -9.91 1.23
C GLN A 15 8.56 -10.01 2.69
N GLU A 16 9.66 -9.35 3.04
CA GLU A 16 10.19 -9.34 4.40
C GLU A 16 9.19 -8.75 5.40
N GLU A 17 8.66 -7.55 5.13
CA GLU A 17 7.73 -6.90 6.05
C GLU A 17 6.36 -7.61 6.07
N MET A 18 5.93 -8.19 4.95
CA MET A 18 4.69 -8.97 4.90
C MET A 18 4.78 -10.31 5.63
N ARG A 19 5.95 -10.97 5.67
CA ARG A 19 6.21 -12.15 6.51
C ARG A 19 6.29 -11.79 7.99
N ARG A 20 6.89 -10.63 8.29
CA ARG A 20 7.12 -10.16 9.66
C ARG A 20 5.83 -9.77 10.37
N ASP A 21 4.90 -9.11 9.67
CA ASP A 21 3.68 -8.58 10.28
C ASP A 21 2.45 -8.93 9.43
N ASN A 22 1.59 -9.78 9.98
CA ASN A 22 0.34 -10.21 9.34
C ASN A 22 -0.66 -9.08 9.11
N ARG A 23 -0.44 -7.91 9.72
CA ARG A 23 -1.26 -6.71 9.52
C ARG A 23 -0.84 -5.88 8.31
N VAL A 24 0.31 -6.18 7.71
CA VAL A 24 0.74 -5.54 6.48
C VAL A 24 -0.09 -6.11 5.33
N PHE A 25 -0.52 -5.30 4.38
CA PHE A 25 -1.16 -5.82 3.17
C PHE A 25 -1.01 -4.79 2.06
N HIS A 26 -1.18 -5.22 0.82
CA HIS A 26 -0.97 -4.38 -0.34
C HIS A 26 -2.26 -4.13 -1.13
N LEU A 27 -2.59 -2.84 -1.33
CA LEU A 27 -3.60 -2.39 -2.27
C LEU A 27 -2.91 -1.68 -3.45
N ALA A 28 -3.09 -2.21 -4.66
CA ALA A 28 -2.39 -1.75 -5.86
C ALA A 28 -3.35 -1.28 -6.94
N GLY A 29 -3.02 -0.19 -7.64
CA GLY A 29 -3.81 0.32 -8.76
C GLY A 29 -3.68 -0.53 -10.03
N SER A 30 -2.47 -0.89 -10.45
CA SER A 30 -2.26 -1.85 -11.56
C SER A 30 -0.81 -2.30 -11.79
N VAL A 31 0.17 -1.86 -11.00
CA VAL A 31 1.62 -2.00 -11.31
C VAL A 31 2.36 -2.67 -10.16
N GLY A 32 3.39 -3.45 -10.50
CA GLY A 32 4.31 -4.12 -9.58
C GLY A 32 4.34 -5.65 -9.76
N ASN A 33 5.19 -6.33 -8.98
CA ASN A 33 5.29 -7.78 -8.94
C ASN A 33 4.14 -8.42 -8.13
N LEU A 34 2.90 -8.06 -8.48
CA LEU A 34 1.69 -8.46 -7.77
C LEU A 34 1.50 -9.98 -7.80
N ASN A 35 1.87 -10.64 -8.89
CA ASN A 35 1.77 -12.11 -8.99
C ASN A 35 2.66 -12.77 -7.93
N SER A 36 3.93 -12.38 -7.84
CA SER A 36 4.86 -12.94 -6.83
C SER A 36 4.39 -12.72 -5.41
N LEU A 37 3.84 -11.54 -5.10
CA LEU A 37 3.27 -11.25 -3.77
C LEU A 37 1.95 -12.02 -3.54
N THR A 38 1.10 -12.15 -4.56
CA THR A 38 -0.20 -12.84 -4.45
C THR A 38 -0.01 -14.35 -4.32
N ASP A 39 0.95 -14.93 -5.03
CA ASP A 39 1.29 -16.35 -4.94
C ASP A 39 1.76 -16.72 -3.52
N GLU A 40 2.46 -15.81 -2.85
CA GLU A 40 2.98 -16.03 -1.50
C GLU A 40 1.96 -15.71 -0.39
N PHE A 41 1.25 -14.58 -0.49
CA PHE A 41 0.42 -14.04 0.60
C PHE A 41 -1.10 -14.17 0.35
N GLY A 42 -1.51 -14.55 -0.85
CA GLY A 42 -2.89 -14.70 -1.27
C GLY A 42 -3.64 -13.39 -1.53
N GLU A 43 -4.79 -13.50 -2.22
CA GLU A 43 -5.67 -12.38 -2.58
C GLU A 43 -6.29 -11.65 -1.36
N ALA A 44 -6.22 -12.26 -0.18
CA ALA A 44 -6.66 -11.60 1.05
C ALA A 44 -5.70 -10.47 1.47
N ARG A 45 -4.42 -10.57 1.12
CA ARG A 45 -3.37 -9.61 1.52
C ARG A 45 -2.73 -8.85 0.37
N VAL A 46 -2.99 -9.23 -0.87
CA VAL A 46 -2.53 -8.50 -2.06
C VAL A 46 -3.71 -8.35 -2.98
N ARG A 47 -4.13 -7.11 -3.25
CA ARG A 47 -5.32 -6.83 -4.06
C ARG A 47 -5.07 -5.75 -5.10
N VAL A 48 -5.41 -6.10 -6.35
CA VAL A 48 -5.61 -5.10 -7.40
C VAL A 48 -6.94 -4.39 -7.12
N CYS A 49 -6.89 -3.08 -7.04
CA CYS A 49 -8.04 -2.24 -6.78
C CYS A 49 -8.65 -1.71 -8.09
N PRO A 50 -9.93 -1.33 -8.09
CA PRO A 50 -10.51 -0.56 -9.19
C PRO A 50 -9.73 0.74 -9.44
N ILE A 51 -9.87 1.32 -10.64
CA ILE A 51 -9.30 2.62 -11.00
C ILE A 51 -10.04 3.74 -10.25
N SER A 52 -9.71 3.87 -8.98
CA SER A 52 -10.24 4.87 -8.05
C SER A 52 -9.24 5.02 -6.92
N GLU A 53 -8.19 5.82 -7.16
CA GLU A 53 -7.11 6.03 -6.20
C GLU A 53 -7.64 6.57 -4.88
N GLU A 54 -8.56 7.53 -4.95
CA GLU A 54 -9.19 8.11 -3.77
C GLU A 54 -9.85 7.04 -2.89
N ALA A 55 -10.57 6.09 -3.48
CA ALA A 55 -11.30 5.06 -2.74
C ALA A 55 -10.36 4.10 -2.00
N TYR A 56 -9.36 3.52 -2.68
CA TYR A 56 -8.48 2.55 -2.02
C TYR A 56 -7.43 3.21 -1.12
N VAL A 57 -7.00 4.44 -1.42
CA VAL A 57 -6.19 5.24 -0.48
C VAL A 57 -7.01 5.54 0.77
N GLY A 58 -8.26 5.97 0.64
CA GLY A 58 -9.18 6.19 1.76
C GLY A 58 -9.43 4.92 2.59
N ALA A 59 -9.66 3.78 1.93
CA ALA A 59 -9.81 2.49 2.59
C ALA A 59 -8.56 2.10 3.39
N SER A 60 -7.37 2.36 2.84
CA SER A 60 -6.10 2.13 3.55
C SER A 60 -5.94 3.05 4.76
N ILE A 61 -6.36 4.30 4.69
CA ILE A 61 -6.36 5.20 5.87
C ILE A 61 -7.25 4.61 6.97
N GLY A 62 -8.46 4.16 6.63
CA GLY A 62 -9.37 3.52 7.60
C GLY A 62 -8.81 2.23 8.20
N ALA A 63 -8.18 1.39 7.37
CA ALA A 63 -7.50 0.18 7.82
C ALA A 63 -6.34 0.49 8.77
N ALA A 64 -5.54 1.52 8.45
CA ALA A 64 -4.46 1.99 9.31
C ALA A 64 -4.98 2.48 10.67
N GLY A 65 -6.07 3.24 10.67
CA GLY A 65 -6.77 3.66 11.90
C GLY A 65 -7.31 2.48 12.72
N SER A 66 -7.54 1.33 12.09
CA SER A 66 -7.96 0.07 12.75
C SER A 66 -6.78 -0.81 13.18
N GLY A 67 -5.55 -0.30 13.10
CA GLY A 67 -4.34 -0.99 13.54
C GLY A 67 -3.65 -1.85 12.47
N PHE A 68 -4.11 -1.81 11.22
CA PHE A 68 -3.42 -2.45 10.09
C PHE A 68 -2.28 -1.59 9.54
N ARG A 69 -1.47 -2.16 8.63
CA ARG A 69 -0.31 -1.51 8.02
C ARG A 69 -0.34 -1.60 6.48
N PRO A 70 -1.30 -0.94 5.83
CA PRO A 70 -1.44 -1.02 4.38
C PRO A 70 -0.27 -0.37 3.66
N ILE A 71 0.18 -1.01 2.58
CA ILE A 71 1.04 -0.43 1.56
C ILE A 71 0.17 -0.14 0.33
N VAL A 72 0.20 1.10 -0.15
CA VAL A 72 -0.66 1.57 -1.23
C VAL A 72 0.17 2.04 -2.42
N SER A 73 -0.12 1.51 -3.61
CA SER A 73 0.59 1.90 -4.83
C SER A 73 -0.38 2.39 -5.90
N PRO A 74 -0.44 3.71 -6.17
CA PRO A 74 -1.08 4.23 -7.38
C PRO A 74 -0.20 3.83 -8.56
N GLY A 75 -0.72 3.03 -9.48
CA GLY A 75 0.09 2.33 -10.50
C GLY A 75 1.12 3.22 -11.22
N MET A 76 0.82 4.51 -11.38
CA MET A 76 1.82 5.55 -11.62
C MET A 76 1.67 6.69 -10.62
N MET A 77 2.76 7.38 -10.31
CA MET A 77 2.77 8.48 -9.33
C MET A 77 1.84 9.64 -9.71
N THR A 78 1.63 9.89 -11.01
CA THR A 78 0.68 10.92 -11.48
C THR A 78 -0.76 10.64 -11.09
N PHE A 79 -1.14 9.37 -10.89
CA PHE A 79 -2.48 9.02 -10.44
C PHE A 79 -2.69 9.34 -8.96
N ALA A 80 -1.63 9.48 -8.15
CA ALA A 80 -1.78 9.94 -6.78
C ALA A 80 -2.48 11.31 -6.68
N PHE A 81 -2.44 12.12 -7.75
CA PHE A 81 -3.13 13.41 -7.80
C PHE A 81 -4.66 13.30 -7.65
N THR A 82 -5.28 12.19 -8.07
CA THR A 82 -6.72 11.98 -7.90
C THR A 82 -7.10 11.67 -6.45
N ALA A 83 -6.14 11.22 -5.63
CA ALA A 83 -6.34 10.90 -4.20
C ALA A 83 -5.81 11.99 -3.25
N MET A 84 -5.56 13.21 -3.74
CA MET A 84 -4.89 14.25 -2.95
C MET A 84 -5.66 14.69 -1.71
N ASP A 85 -7.00 14.65 -1.72
CA ASP A 85 -7.77 14.94 -0.51
C ASP A 85 -7.48 13.91 0.59
N MET A 86 -7.49 12.62 0.23
CA MET A 86 -7.14 11.54 1.16
C MET A 86 -5.69 11.66 1.66
N ILE A 87 -4.73 12.02 0.81
CA ILE A 87 -3.32 12.13 1.21
C ILE A 87 -3.09 13.36 2.10
N VAL A 88 -3.51 14.54 1.62
CA VAL A 88 -3.15 15.82 2.26
C VAL A 88 -4.08 16.13 3.43
N ASN A 89 -5.38 15.93 3.29
CA ASN A 89 -6.32 16.34 4.33
C ASN A 89 -6.60 15.25 5.35
N GLN A 90 -6.59 13.99 4.94
CA GLN A 90 -6.89 12.87 5.86
C GLN A 90 -5.59 12.23 6.40
N MET A 91 -4.84 11.53 5.56
CA MET A 91 -3.69 10.71 5.96
C MET A 91 -2.64 11.49 6.75
N SER A 92 -2.25 12.68 6.26
CA SER A 92 -1.17 13.45 6.90
C SER A 92 -1.58 14.14 8.21
N LYS A 93 -2.88 14.36 8.44
CA LYS A 93 -3.39 15.18 9.55
C LYS A 93 -4.08 14.39 10.65
N ILE A 94 -4.55 13.16 10.38
CA ILE A 94 -5.31 12.34 11.34
C ILE A 94 -4.64 12.29 12.72
N HIS A 95 -3.34 11.98 12.78
CA HIS A 95 -2.62 11.89 14.06
C HIS A 95 -2.66 13.22 14.84
N TYR A 96 -2.55 14.37 14.15
CA TYR A 96 -2.61 15.67 14.81
C TYR A 96 -4.04 16.03 15.22
N MET A 97 -5.01 15.77 14.35
CA MET A 97 -6.42 16.11 14.58
C MET A 97 -7.02 15.36 15.77
N PHE A 98 -6.59 14.11 16.00
CA PHE A 98 -7.08 13.28 17.11
C PHE A 98 -6.15 13.28 18.33
N GLY A 99 -5.01 13.96 18.28
CA GLY A 99 -4.11 14.12 19.43
C GLY A 99 -3.29 12.88 19.77
N GLY A 100 -3.04 11.99 18.81
CA GLY A 100 -2.41 10.68 18.97
C GLY A 100 -3.32 9.56 18.50
#